data_AF-A0A1C5W3Y3-F1
#
_entry.id   AF-A0A1C5W3Y3-F1
#
_cell.length_a   1.000
_cell.length_b   1.000
_cell.length_c   1.000
_cell.angle_alpha   90.00
_cell.angle_beta   90.00
_cell.angle_gamma   90.00
#
_symmetry.space_group_name_H-M   'P 1'
#
loop_
_entity.id
_entity.type
_entity.pdbx_description
1 polymer ?
#
loop_
_entity_poly.entity_id
_entity_poly.type
_entity_poly.pdbx_seq_one_letter_code
_entity_poly.pdbx_strand_id
1 'polypeptide(L)'
;MQEWYLMTPSTRPNITGGFENDSFLDYKEDAFIEALQTDIAKTVTLYYSDLTKVCEVRMIISGNLANTQLKSLERAAFAQIGTLKAGMYVGYENRYWLVSGYPGNNGICEKATLILCQYQIMWQDETGKIIKRWANFTSASKYDVGENGYNIVLSSNNFTIWIPEDDDGQTLDGKRIFIERPKKGVLPEKVYKITRSDDVLYLYGEEHGGILSFIADKTELNLEKDRPDLQLCDYISPTTPTIPSTPTENPDKDNTSSEPDDSNIIATISGGNTIRCNRKKTWSVSFTKNNEPITTDFEWKIKSNFKVPSVLNENTIQIKIEDENLIGETFILCIYQSDKCLATQDVEITDSF
;
A
#
# COMPACT_ATOMS: atom_id res chain seq x y z
N MET A 1 -7.66 13.74 -58.95
CA MET A 1 -8.12 13.08 -57.71
C MET A 1 -7.07 13.39 -56.67
N GLN A 2 -7.50 13.89 -55.52
CA GLN A 2 -6.68 14.54 -54.49
C GLN A 2 -5.78 13.53 -53.77
N GLU A 3 -4.45 13.66 -53.91
CA GLU A 3 -3.43 12.86 -53.18
C GLU A 3 -2.78 13.65 -52.01
N TRP A 4 -3.50 14.59 -51.40
CA TRP A 4 -2.94 15.46 -50.34
C TRP A 4 -2.73 14.76 -48.99
N TYR A 5 -3.10 13.49 -48.86
CA TYR A 5 -2.98 12.69 -47.62
C TYR A 5 -1.90 11.61 -47.68
N LEU A 6 -1.19 11.44 -48.81
CA LEU A 6 -0.15 10.42 -48.94
C LEU A 6 1.19 10.95 -48.40
N MET A 7 1.43 10.68 -47.12
CA MET A 7 2.72 10.94 -46.46
C MET A 7 3.75 9.90 -46.90
N THR A 8 4.59 10.26 -47.88
CA THR A 8 5.74 9.50 -48.37
C THR A 8 7.03 10.11 -47.79
N PRO A 9 8.19 9.42 -47.80
CA PRO A 9 9.46 10.02 -47.41
C PRO A 9 9.80 11.33 -48.14
N SER A 10 9.25 11.53 -49.35
CA SER A 10 9.35 12.72 -50.21
C SER A 10 8.24 13.76 -50.02
N THR A 11 7.16 13.44 -49.29
CA THR A 11 6.00 14.33 -49.06
C THR A 11 5.71 14.54 -47.58
N ARG A 12 6.70 14.32 -46.70
CA ARG A 12 6.63 14.85 -45.34
C ARG A 12 6.40 16.36 -45.46
N PRO A 13 5.48 16.96 -44.69
CA PRO A 13 5.31 18.40 -44.65
C PRO A 13 6.63 18.96 -44.13
N ASN A 14 7.48 19.40 -45.04
CA ASN A 14 8.57 20.29 -44.69
C ASN A 14 7.87 21.63 -44.42
N ILE A 15 7.55 21.86 -43.15
CA ILE A 15 7.33 23.21 -42.67
C ILE A 15 8.69 23.89 -42.91
N THR A 16 8.76 24.75 -43.93
CA THR A 16 9.97 25.53 -44.31
C THR A 16 9.72 27.02 -44.14
N GLY A 17 8.75 27.38 -43.30
CA GLY A 17 8.28 28.74 -43.09
C GLY A 17 9.11 29.56 -42.10
N GLY A 18 10.08 28.94 -41.41
CA GLY A 18 10.86 29.58 -40.35
C GLY A 18 10.15 29.62 -38.98
N PHE A 19 8.94 29.06 -38.88
CA PHE A 19 8.12 28.95 -37.67
C PHE A 19 8.04 27.51 -37.13
N GLU A 20 8.96 26.64 -37.55
CA GLU A 20 8.97 25.22 -37.18
C GLU A 20 9.12 25.02 -35.68
N ASN A 21 9.96 25.87 -35.05
CA ASN A 21 10.19 25.82 -33.62
C ASN A 21 8.95 26.22 -32.81
N ASP A 22 8.28 27.30 -33.21
CA ASP A 22 7.06 27.77 -32.53
C ASP A 22 5.94 26.73 -32.67
N SER A 23 5.77 26.18 -33.87
CA SER A 23 4.81 25.10 -34.12
C SER A 23 5.13 23.86 -33.27
N PHE A 24 6.40 23.48 -33.14
CA PHE A 24 6.76 22.36 -32.28
C PHE A 24 6.45 22.65 -30.81
N LEU A 25 6.78 23.85 -30.32
CA LEU A 25 6.52 24.24 -28.94
C LEU A 25 5.03 24.24 -28.60
N ASP A 26 4.18 24.68 -29.54
CA ASP A 26 2.73 24.76 -29.37
C ASP A 26 2.06 23.37 -29.34
N TYR A 27 2.55 22.40 -30.13
CA TYR A 27 1.87 21.11 -30.33
C TYR A 27 2.59 19.89 -29.75
N LYS A 28 3.78 20.04 -29.13
CA LYS A 28 4.56 18.90 -28.61
C LYS A 28 3.79 18.03 -27.61
N GLU A 29 2.99 18.65 -26.73
CA GLU A 29 2.21 17.93 -25.71
C GLU A 29 1.03 17.19 -26.35
N ASP A 30 0.28 17.85 -27.23
CA ASP A 30 -0.80 17.24 -28.00
C ASP A 30 -0.31 16.06 -28.83
N ALA A 31 0.83 16.19 -29.50
CA ALA A 31 1.44 15.10 -30.26
C ALA A 31 1.77 13.88 -29.37
N PHE A 32 2.19 14.11 -28.13
CA PHE A 32 2.41 13.02 -27.19
C PHE A 32 1.08 12.38 -26.73
N ILE A 33 0.05 13.19 -26.47
CA ILE A 33 -1.29 12.72 -26.12
C ILE A 33 -1.86 11.87 -27.25
N GLU A 34 -1.72 12.28 -28.50
CA GLU A 34 -2.10 11.50 -29.68
C GLU A 34 -1.32 10.19 -29.75
N ALA A 35 -0.01 10.20 -29.48
CA ALA A 35 0.79 8.98 -29.41
C ALA A 35 0.25 8.00 -28.34
N LEU A 36 -0.21 8.51 -27.19
CA LEU A 36 -0.84 7.69 -26.14
C LEU A 36 -2.15 7.03 -26.60
N GLN A 37 -2.82 7.55 -27.62
CA GLN A 37 -4.04 6.96 -28.19
C GLN A 37 -3.76 5.82 -29.17
N THR A 38 -2.50 5.61 -29.56
CA THR A 38 -2.09 4.53 -30.46
C THR A 38 -1.66 3.25 -29.72
N ASP A 39 -1.32 2.20 -30.47
CA ASP A 39 -0.89 0.90 -29.94
C ASP A 39 0.49 0.90 -29.27
N ILE A 40 1.26 1.97 -29.45
CA ILE A 40 2.56 2.15 -28.76
C ILE A 40 2.37 2.29 -27.25
N ALA A 41 1.25 2.86 -26.83
CA ALA A 41 0.88 2.97 -25.42
C ALA A 41 0.08 1.76 -24.96
N LYS A 42 0.19 1.49 -23.67
CA LYS A 42 -0.53 0.42 -22.97
C LYS A 42 -1.43 1.04 -21.91
N THR A 43 -2.60 0.43 -21.74
CA THR A 43 -3.50 0.78 -20.64
C THR A 43 -2.99 0.07 -19.40
N VAL A 44 -2.80 0.85 -18.34
CA VAL A 44 -2.31 0.35 -17.04
C VAL A 44 -3.18 0.91 -15.93
N THR A 45 -3.13 0.24 -14.78
CA THR A 45 -3.80 0.73 -13.57
C THR A 45 -2.77 1.36 -12.65
N LEU A 46 -3.02 2.58 -12.20
CA LEU A 46 -2.23 3.24 -11.17
C LEU A 46 -2.80 2.94 -9.79
N TYR A 47 -1.90 2.74 -8.83
CA TYR A 47 -2.24 2.58 -7.42
C TYR A 47 -1.36 3.50 -6.57
N TYR A 48 -1.92 3.96 -5.45
CA TYR A 48 -1.15 4.58 -4.38
C TYR A 48 -0.24 3.56 -3.69
N SER A 49 0.62 4.02 -2.79
CA SER A 49 1.55 3.20 -2.01
C SER A 49 0.86 2.09 -1.20
N ASP A 50 -0.38 2.32 -0.79
CA ASP A 50 -1.24 1.39 -0.05
C ASP A 50 -1.98 0.36 -0.94
N LEU A 51 -1.72 0.36 -2.26
CA LEU A 51 -2.42 -0.42 -3.29
C LEU A 51 -3.88 0.01 -3.54
N THR A 52 -4.31 1.17 -3.05
CA THR A 52 -5.61 1.75 -3.42
C THR A 52 -5.59 2.17 -4.89
N LYS A 53 -6.58 1.71 -5.68
CA LYS A 53 -6.69 2.03 -7.11
C LYS A 53 -6.92 3.53 -7.30
N VAL A 54 -6.06 4.18 -8.09
CA VAL A 54 -6.17 5.59 -8.45
C VAL A 54 -7.07 5.72 -9.67
N CYS A 55 -6.58 5.24 -10.81
CA CYS A 55 -7.25 5.34 -12.10
C CYS A 55 -6.63 4.37 -13.12
N GLU A 56 -7.26 4.28 -14.28
CA GLU A 56 -6.67 3.67 -15.46
C GLU A 56 -6.12 4.77 -16.36
N VAL A 57 -4.88 4.59 -16.82
CA VAL A 57 -4.18 5.57 -17.64
C VAL A 57 -3.49 4.86 -18.80
N ARG A 58 -3.31 5.58 -19.91
CA ARG A 58 -2.49 5.11 -21.03
C ARG A 58 -1.10 5.72 -20.93
N MET A 59 -0.08 4.86 -20.97
CA MET A 59 1.33 5.28 -20.94
C MET A 59 2.15 4.41 -21.88
N ILE A 60 3.28 4.92 -22.36
CA ILE A 60 4.21 4.12 -23.17
C ILE A 60 5.15 3.39 -22.23
N ILE A 61 5.15 2.06 -22.30
CA ILE A 61 6.06 1.21 -21.54
C ILE A 61 7.15 0.71 -22.47
N SER A 62 8.39 1.08 -22.17
CA SER A 62 9.58 0.71 -22.92
C SER A 62 10.50 -0.19 -22.09
N GLY A 63 11.33 -0.97 -22.78
CA GLY A 63 12.21 -1.99 -22.17
C GLY A 63 11.63 -3.40 -22.15
N ASN A 64 10.53 -3.66 -22.88
CA ASN A 64 9.90 -4.98 -22.97
C ASN A 64 10.79 -6.03 -23.68
N LEU A 65 11.66 -5.60 -24.59
CA LEU A 65 12.62 -6.45 -25.29
C LEU A 65 13.98 -6.43 -24.57
N ALA A 66 14.02 -7.03 -23.39
CA ALA A 66 15.25 -7.10 -22.58
C ALA A 66 16.17 -8.23 -23.06
N ASN A 67 17.48 -7.93 -23.12
CA ASN A 67 18.53 -8.88 -23.48
C ASN A 67 19.23 -9.53 -22.26
N THR A 68 18.89 -9.09 -21.05
CA THR A 68 19.42 -9.63 -19.79
C THR A 68 18.31 -9.79 -18.77
N GLN A 69 18.49 -10.69 -17.80
CA GLN A 69 17.54 -10.89 -16.71
C GLN A 69 17.34 -9.62 -15.86
N LEU A 70 18.41 -8.87 -15.58
CA LEU A 70 18.28 -7.64 -14.78
C LEU A 70 17.47 -6.58 -15.53
N LYS A 71 17.74 -6.40 -16.84
CA LYS A 71 16.96 -5.46 -17.66
C LYS A 71 15.53 -5.90 -17.90
N SER A 72 15.22 -7.20 -17.76
CA SER A 72 13.83 -7.66 -17.86
C SER A 72 13.00 -7.33 -16.61
N LEU A 73 13.64 -6.93 -15.51
CA LEU A 73 12.99 -6.48 -14.26
C LEU A 73 12.82 -4.96 -14.17
N GLU A 74 13.31 -4.21 -15.16
CA GLU A 74 13.20 -2.75 -15.24
C GLU A 74 12.39 -2.33 -16.47
N ARG A 75 11.56 -1.30 -16.36
CA ARG A 75 10.88 -0.64 -17.49
C ARG A 75 11.00 0.87 -17.38
N ALA A 76 10.88 1.54 -18.51
CA ALA A 76 10.67 2.98 -18.54
C ALA A 76 9.20 3.25 -18.89
N ALA A 77 8.51 4.01 -18.04
CA ALA A 77 7.17 4.49 -18.30
C ALA A 77 7.23 5.95 -18.75
N PHE A 78 6.54 6.26 -19.84
CA PHE A 78 6.34 7.63 -20.31
C PHE A 78 4.87 7.99 -20.20
N ALA A 79 4.56 9.02 -19.41
CA ALA A 79 3.20 9.48 -19.14
C ALA A 79 3.07 10.99 -19.36
N GLN A 80 1.83 11.49 -19.29
CA GLN A 80 1.60 12.94 -19.24
C GLN A 80 2.21 13.49 -17.95
N ILE A 81 2.76 14.70 -18.01
CA ILE A 81 3.46 15.32 -16.87
C ILE A 81 2.52 15.43 -15.67
N GLY A 82 2.98 14.99 -14.49
CA GLY A 82 2.22 15.02 -13.23
C GLY A 82 1.39 13.76 -12.95
N THR A 83 1.53 12.70 -13.75
CA THR A 83 0.79 11.44 -13.58
C THR A 83 1.48 10.50 -12.58
N LEU A 84 2.81 10.46 -12.58
CA LEU A 84 3.64 9.50 -11.88
C LEU A 84 4.33 10.14 -10.67
N LYS A 85 4.36 9.41 -9.56
CA LYS A 85 5.15 9.72 -8.38
C LYS A 85 5.96 8.49 -7.96
N ALA A 86 7.14 8.71 -7.40
CA ALA A 86 7.90 7.63 -6.79
C ALA A 86 7.09 7.02 -5.63
N GLY A 87 7.20 5.70 -5.47
CA GLY A 87 6.41 4.95 -4.50
C GLY A 87 5.03 4.52 -5.00
N MET A 88 4.52 5.06 -6.10
CA MET A 88 3.28 4.54 -6.71
C MET A 88 3.51 3.15 -7.32
N TYR A 89 2.44 2.37 -7.42
CA TYR A 89 2.46 1.13 -8.19
C TYR A 89 1.77 1.28 -9.54
N VAL A 90 2.32 0.59 -10.53
CA VAL A 90 1.74 0.40 -11.85
C VAL A 90 1.37 -1.07 -12.02
N GLY A 91 0.08 -1.35 -12.15
CA GLY A 91 -0.45 -2.64 -12.55
C GLY A 91 -0.33 -2.83 -14.06
N TYR A 92 0.57 -3.72 -14.48
CA TYR A 92 0.85 -4.00 -15.89
C TYR A 92 1.25 -5.47 -16.07
N GLU A 93 0.69 -6.14 -17.09
CA GLU A 93 0.91 -7.57 -17.39
C GLU A 93 0.62 -8.50 -16.19
N ASN A 94 -0.47 -8.24 -15.45
CA ASN A 94 -0.86 -8.99 -14.24
C ASN A 94 0.23 -9.01 -13.15
N ARG A 95 1.06 -7.96 -13.12
CA ARG A 95 2.12 -7.76 -12.13
C ARG A 95 2.08 -6.33 -11.60
N TYR A 96 2.62 -6.15 -10.40
CA TYR A 96 2.84 -4.84 -9.81
C TYR A 96 4.27 -4.39 -10.09
N TRP A 97 4.39 -3.16 -10.57
CA TRP A 97 5.65 -2.50 -10.81
C TRP A 97 5.74 -1.27 -9.90
N LEU A 98 6.83 -1.11 -9.17
CA LEU A 98 7.08 0.04 -8.30
C LEU A 98 7.72 1.16 -9.11
N VAL A 99 7.21 2.39 -9.01
CA VAL A 99 7.88 3.58 -9.53
C VAL A 99 9.06 3.89 -8.61
N SER A 100 10.27 3.54 -9.03
CA SER A 100 11.46 3.56 -8.17
C SER A 100 12.42 4.72 -8.42
N GLY A 101 12.23 5.45 -9.52
CA GLY A 101 13.07 6.60 -9.88
C GLY A 101 12.27 7.89 -9.85
N TYR A 102 12.97 9.00 -9.57
CA TYR A 102 12.44 10.35 -9.70
C TYR A 102 11.78 10.55 -11.08
N PRO A 103 10.47 10.83 -11.16
CA PRO A 103 9.82 11.16 -12.43
C PRO A 103 10.36 12.48 -12.99
N GLY A 104 11.18 12.39 -14.03
CA GLY A 104 11.74 13.55 -14.72
C GLY A 104 10.92 13.91 -15.94
N ASN A 105 10.76 15.20 -16.26
CA ASN A 105 10.07 15.66 -17.46
C ASN A 105 11.02 16.39 -18.42
N ASN A 106 10.70 16.36 -19.70
CA ASN A 106 11.41 17.10 -20.75
C ASN A 106 10.53 18.20 -21.39
N GLY A 107 9.44 18.59 -20.71
CA GLY A 107 8.43 19.50 -21.23
C GLY A 107 7.55 18.93 -22.36
N ILE A 108 7.57 17.61 -22.59
CA ILE A 108 6.66 16.91 -23.51
C ILE A 108 5.95 15.79 -22.77
N CYS A 109 6.74 14.98 -22.06
CA CYS A 109 6.28 13.87 -21.27
C CYS A 109 7.12 13.78 -20.00
N GLU A 110 6.60 13.08 -19.01
CA GLU A 110 7.40 12.62 -17.89
C GLU A 110 7.82 11.17 -18.11
N LYS A 111 8.99 10.83 -17.58
CA LYS A 111 9.57 9.50 -17.61
C LYS A 111 9.90 9.07 -16.20
N ALA A 112 9.45 7.87 -15.83
CA ALA A 112 9.86 7.22 -14.60
C ALA A 112 10.41 5.81 -14.85
N THR A 113 11.26 5.35 -13.92
CA THR A 113 11.76 3.97 -13.91
C THR A 113 10.80 3.11 -13.09
N LEU A 114 10.35 2.01 -13.68
CA LEU A 114 9.54 0.99 -13.03
C LEU A 114 10.39 -0.24 -12.75
N ILE A 115 10.23 -0.83 -11.57
CA ILE A 115 10.85 -2.12 -11.22
C ILE A 115 9.80 -3.16 -10.85
N LEU A 116 10.01 -4.40 -11.28
CA LEU A 116 9.05 -5.48 -11.04
C LEU A 116 9.03 -5.86 -9.55
N CYS A 117 7.86 -5.91 -8.93
CA CYS A 117 7.70 -6.48 -7.59
C CYS A 117 7.47 -7.99 -7.69
N GLN A 118 8.33 -8.79 -7.03
CA GLN A 118 8.30 -10.24 -7.17
C GLN A 118 7.50 -10.93 -6.07
N TYR A 119 7.42 -10.34 -4.88
CA TYR A 119 6.80 -10.98 -3.71
C TYR A 119 6.08 -9.96 -2.83
N GLN A 120 4.96 -10.38 -2.24
CA GLN A 120 4.19 -9.58 -1.30
C GLN A 120 4.64 -9.91 0.11
N ILE A 121 5.20 -8.92 0.80
CA ILE A 121 5.59 -9.05 2.21
C ILE A 121 4.43 -8.68 3.12
N MET A 122 4.43 -9.27 4.31
CA MET A 122 3.42 -9.04 5.34
C MET A 122 4.10 -8.92 6.70
N TRP A 123 3.67 -7.94 7.49
CA TRP A 123 4.14 -7.72 8.86
C TRP A 123 3.04 -7.06 9.68
N GLN A 124 3.28 -6.93 10.99
CA GLN A 124 2.44 -6.13 11.88
C GLN A 124 3.21 -4.90 12.36
N ASP A 125 2.51 -3.77 12.39
CA ASP A 125 2.98 -2.58 13.10
C ASP A 125 2.98 -2.82 14.62
N GLU A 126 3.23 -1.77 15.41
CA GLU A 126 3.21 -1.86 16.88
C GLU A 126 1.80 -2.06 17.45
N THR A 127 0.76 -1.72 16.69
CA THR A 127 -0.65 -1.86 17.10
C THR A 127 -1.22 -3.25 16.81
N GLY A 128 -0.50 -4.07 16.02
CA GLY A 128 -0.98 -5.36 15.53
C GLY A 128 -1.76 -5.27 14.21
N LYS A 129 -1.84 -4.09 13.57
CA LYS A 129 -2.39 -3.92 12.22
C LYS A 129 -1.52 -4.69 11.23
N ILE A 130 -2.15 -5.59 10.47
CA ILE A 130 -1.46 -6.37 9.43
C ILE A 130 -1.31 -5.50 8.19
N ILE A 131 -0.07 -5.25 7.79
CA ILE A 131 0.29 -4.47 6.61
C ILE A 131 0.79 -5.43 5.53
N LYS A 132 0.41 -5.15 4.27
CA LYS A 132 0.85 -5.91 3.10
C LYS A 132 1.39 -4.96 2.04
N ARG A 133 2.57 -5.25 1.49
CA ARG A 133 3.17 -4.47 0.38
C ARG A 133 3.83 -5.37 -0.64
N TRP A 134 3.69 -5.02 -1.92
CA TRP A 134 4.43 -5.66 -3.00
C TRP A 134 5.84 -5.08 -3.04
N ALA A 135 6.85 -5.94 -2.88
CA ALA A 135 8.22 -5.50 -2.77
C ALA A 135 9.06 -5.96 -3.97
N ASN A 136 10.01 -5.12 -4.35
CA ASN A 136 11.09 -5.51 -5.25
C ASN A 136 12.23 -6.13 -4.43
N PHE A 137 12.77 -7.24 -4.93
CA PHE A 137 13.88 -7.96 -4.31
C PHE A 137 15.08 -7.99 -5.24
N THR A 138 16.25 -7.68 -4.68
CA THR A 138 17.55 -7.92 -5.32
C THR A 138 18.48 -8.64 -4.35
N SER A 139 19.28 -9.58 -4.85
CA SER A 139 20.26 -10.29 -4.02
C SER A 139 21.38 -9.32 -3.63
N ALA A 140 21.60 -9.12 -2.33
CA ALA A 140 22.71 -8.33 -1.82
C ALA A 140 24.02 -9.15 -1.79
N SER A 141 23.92 -10.48 -1.70
CA SER A 141 25.06 -11.40 -1.82
C SER A 141 25.12 -11.99 -3.22
N LYS A 142 26.17 -11.67 -3.98
CA LYS A 142 26.45 -12.27 -5.30
C LYS A 142 27.44 -13.45 -5.26
N TYR A 143 28.02 -13.75 -4.09
CA TYR A 143 29.22 -14.59 -4.00
C TYR A 143 29.28 -15.52 -2.79
N ASP A 144 28.14 -16.02 -2.29
CA ASP A 144 28.20 -17.02 -1.22
C ASP A 144 28.22 -18.44 -1.79
N VAL A 145 29.26 -19.19 -1.46
CA VAL A 145 29.43 -20.60 -1.86
C VAL A 145 28.73 -21.45 -0.81
N GLY A 146 27.65 -22.11 -1.21
CA GLY A 146 26.73 -22.84 -0.33
C GLY A 146 27.31 -24.03 0.45
N GLU A 147 28.60 -24.31 0.36
CA GLU A 147 29.32 -25.24 1.23
C GLU A 147 30.78 -24.79 1.38
N ASN A 148 31.27 -24.68 2.61
CA ASN A 148 32.70 -24.63 2.88
C ASN A 148 33.03 -25.59 4.02
N GLY A 149 34.01 -26.46 3.79
CA GLY A 149 34.32 -27.58 4.66
C GLY A 149 34.57 -27.16 6.11
N TYR A 150 33.92 -27.88 7.03
CA TYR A 150 34.14 -27.89 8.48
C TYR A 150 33.58 -26.74 9.32
N ASN A 151 32.95 -25.71 8.75
CA ASN A 151 32.18 -24.72 9.51
C ASN A 151 30.80 -24.50 8.86
N ILE A 152 29.73 -24.53 9.66
CA ILE A 152 28.40 -24.09 9.21
C ILE A 152 28.47 -22.57 9.05
N VAL A 153 28.81 -22.10 7.85
CA VAL A 153 28.55 -20.73 7.46
C VAL A 153 27.05 -20.66 7.20
N LEU A 154 26.32 -19.90 8.02
CA LEU A 154 24.95 -19.52 7.70
C LEU A 154 25.00 -18.86 6.33
N SER A 155 24.45 -19.49 5.30
CA SER A 155 24.36 -18.92 3.96
C SER A 155 23.86 -17.49 4.08
N SER A 156 24.70 -16.53 3.73
CA SER A 156 24.47 -15.08 3.73
C SER A 156 23.58 -14.78 2.53
N ASN A 157 22.38 -15.36 2.50
CA ASN A 157 21.35 -14.95 1.57
C ASN A 157 20.76 -13.67 2.17
N ASN A 158 21.19 -12.52 1.68
CA ASN A 158 20.73 -11.22 2.13
C ASN A 158 19.98 -10.61 0.94
N PHE A 159 18.84 -9.99 1.20
CA PHE A 159 18.06 -9.32 0.17
C PHE A 159 18.05 -7.81 0.40
N THR A 160 18.22 -7.05 -0.67
CA THR A 160 17.79 -5.66 -0.69
C THR A 160 16.33 -5.63 -1.12
N ILE A 161 15.48 -4.98 -0.32
CA ILE A 161 14.04 -4.92 -0.48
C ILE A 161 13.63 -3.46 -0.69
N TRP A 162 12.95 -3.16 -1.79
CA TRP A 162 12.38 -1.83 -2.01
C TRP A 162 10.84 -1.88 -1.93
N ILE A 163 10.29 -0.96 -1.16
CA ILE A 163 8.84 -0.71 -1.03
C ILE A 163 8.55 0.80 -1.17
N PRO A 164 7.29 1.19 -1.40
CA PRO A 164 6.89 2.59 -1.32
C PRO A 164 7.27 3.21 0.02
N GLU A 165 7.55 4.51 0.00
CA GLU A 165 7.57 5.32 1.21
C GLU A 165 6.13 5.72 1.56
N ASP A 166 5.67 5.29 2.73
CA ASP A 166 4.42 5.66 3.38
C ASP A 166 4.49 5.40 4.89
N ASP A 167 3.54 5.93 5.66
CA ASP A 167 3.49 5.81 7.13
C ASP A 167 3.56 4.33 7.59
N ASP A 168 2.89 3.45 6.86
CA ASP A 168 2.87 2.02 7.13
C ASP A 168 4.25 1.38 6.84
N GLY A 169 4.90 1.74 5.73
CA GLY A 169 6.17 1.20 5.25
C GLY A 169 7.33 1.48 6.19
N GLN A 170 7.33 2.64 6.86
CA GLN A 170 8.34 2.97 7.86
C GLN A 170 8.32 2.00 9.05
N THR A 171 7.16 1.41 9.37
CA THR A 171 7.02 0.44 10.48
C THR A 171 7.70 -0.91 10.22
N LEU A 172 8.18 -1.16 9.00
CA LEU A 172 8.88 -2.38 8.62
C LEU A 172 10.30 -2.46 9.23
N ASP A 173 10.89 -1.33 9.63
CA ASP A 173 12.24 -1.32 10.16
C ASP A 173 12.39 -2.17 11.43
N GLY A 174 13.48 -2.93 11.50
CA GLY A 174 13.75 -3.87 12.60
C GLY A 174 12.85 -5.10 12.68
N LYS A 175 11.79 -5.21 11.86
CA LYS A 175 10.83 -6.33 11.90
C LYS A 175 11.43 -7.62 11.32
N ARG A 176 10.81 -8.75 11.68
CA ARG A 176 11.05 -10.06 11.06
C ARG A 176 9.92 -10.35 10.07
N ILE A 177 10.26 -10.92 8.92
CA ILE A 177 9.30 -11.26 7.86
C ILE A 177 9.62 -12.62 7.24
N PHE A 178 8.59 -13.29 6.74
CA PHE A 178 8.75 -14.50 5.94
C PHE A 178 9.03 -14.15 4.48
N ILE A 179 10.11 -14.70 3.94
CA ILE A 179 10.44 -14.59 2.52
C ILE A 179 10.60 -16.00 1.97
N GLU A 180 9.48 -16.59 1.58
CA GLU A 180 9.45 -17.93 1.00
C GLU A 180 8.35 -18.05 -0.04
N ARG A 181 8.61 -18.80 -1.11
CA ARG A 181 7.56 -19.12 -2.08
C ARG A 181 6.50 -19.99 -1.38
N PRO A 182 5.22 -19.60 -1.37
CA PRO A 182 4.17 -20.39 -0.75
C PRO A 182 4.07 -21.74 -1.46
N LYS A 183 4.12 -22.83 -0.67
CA LYS A 183 3.93 -24.20 -1.14
C LYS A 183 2.65 -24.74 -0.52
N LYS A 184 1.81 -25.39 -1.32
CA LYS A 184 0.53 -25.92 -0.84
C LYS A 184 0.78 -26.97 0.26
N GLY A 185 0.22 -26.74 1.44
CA GLY A 185 0.32 -27.65 2.58
C GLY A 185 1.65 -27.61 3.34
N VAL A 186 2.54 -26.66 3.05
CA VAL A 186 3.81 -26.49 3.76
C VAL A 186 3.87 -25.08 4.34
N LEU A 187 4.11 -24.99 5.65
CA LEU A 187 4.28 -23.72 6.34
C LEU A 187 5.64 -23.09 5.96
N PRO A 188 5.73 -21.76 5.85
CA PRO A 188 6.98 -21.09 5.58
C PRO A 188 7.96 -21.25 6.76
N GLU A 189 9.22 -21.46 6.45
CA GLU A 189 10.28 -21.64 7.45
C GLU A 189 11.37 -20.57 7.33
N LYS A 190 11.47 -19.92 6.17
CA LYS A 190 12.53 -18.93 5.91
C LYS A 190 12.15 -17.55 6.43
N VAL A 191 12.75 -17.19 7.56
CA VAL A 191 12.60 -15.88 8.20
C VAL A 191 13.79 -14.99 7.90
N TYR A 192 13.51 -13.70 7.71
CA TYR A 192 14.50 -12.65 7.52
C TYR A 192 14.21 -11.49 8.45
N LYS A 193 15.26 -10.90 9.02
CA LYS A 193 15.17 -9.69 9.83
C LYS A 193 15.59 -8.50 9.00
N ILE A 194 14.84 -7.41 9.07
CA ILE A 194 15.23 -6.12 8.53
C ILE A 194 16.31 -5.53 9.46
N THR A 195 17.52 -5.35 8.93
CA THR A 195 18.70 -4.95 9.71
C THR A 195 19.23 -3.57 9.37
N ARG A 196 18.91 -3.09 8.17
CA ARG A 196 19.24 -1.74 7.73
C ARG A 196 18.07 -1.13 6.99
N SER A 197 17.67 0.05 7.42
CA SER A 197 16.78 0.97 6.72
C SER A 197 17.60 2.08 6.07
N ASP A 198 17.26 2.42 4.83
CA ASP A 198 17.73 3.61 4.14
C ASP A 198 16.49 4.37 3.69
N ASP A 199 16.24 5.48 4.37
CA ASP A 199 15.08 6.36 4.25
C ASP A 199 15.45 7.71 3.62
N VAL A 200 16.74 7.98 3.39
CA VAL A 200 17.21 9.26 2.86
C VAL A 200 17.50 9.21 1.37
N LEU A 201 18.14 8.15 0.86
CA LEU A 201 18.68 8.15 -0.51
C LEU A 201 17.61 8.28 -1.60
N TYR A 202 16.39 7.81 -1.33
CA TYR A 202 15.33 7.69 -2.32
C TYR A 202 14.07 8.46 -1.93
N LEU A 203 14.21 9.44 -1.05
CA LEU A 203 13.18 10.41 -0.73
C LEU A 203 13.29 11.59 -1.71
N TYR A 204 12.25 11.81 -2.52
CA TYR A 204 12.25 12.87 -3.53
C TYR A 204 11.38 14.08 -3.15
N GLY A 205 10.93 14.14 -1.89
CA GLY A 205 10.07 15.19 -1.35
C GLY A 205 8.58 14.90 -1.53
N GLU A 206 7.74 15.64 -0.80
CA GLU A 206 6.29 15.40 -0.73
C GLU A 206 5.58 15.40 -2.09
N GLU A 207 6.02 16.26 -3.01
CA GLU A 207 5.39 16.35 -4.34
C GLU A 207 5.70 15.13 -5.21
N HIS A 208 6.91 14.56 -5.10
CA HIS A 208 7.42 13.51 -5.97
C HIS A 208 7.43 12.12 -5.33
N GLY A 209 7.16 12.01 -4.02
CA GLY A 209 7.11 10.77 -3.26
C GLY A 209 8.48 10.18 -2.93
N GLY A 210 8.52 8.90 -2.59
CA GLY A 210 9.75 8.21 -2.22
C GLY A 210 9.62 6.70 -2.23
N ILE A 211 10.75 6.03 -2.02
CA ILE A 211 10.82 4.60 -1.76
C ILE A 211 11.69 4.34 -0.54
N LEU A 212 11.37 3.30 0.22
CA LEU A 212 12.20 2.82 1.32
C LEU A 212 13.04 1.64 0.84
N SER A 213 14.34 1.68 1.15
CA SER A 213 15.27 0.61 0.79
C SER A 213 15.77 -0.09 2.05
N PHE A 214 15.44 -1.37 2.18
CA PHE A 214 15.83 -2.19 3.32
C PHE A 214 16.86 -3.25 2.95
N ILE A 215 17.68 -3.66 3.92
CA ILE A 215 18.46 -4.90 3.87
C ILE A 215 17.82 -5.90 4.83
N ALA A 216 17.54 -7.10 4.31
CA ALA A 216 16.99 -8.22 5.04
C ALA A 216 18.02 -9.34 5.15
N ASP A 217 18.41 -9.67 6.38
CA ASP A 217 19.35 -10.75 6.68
C ASP A 217 18.61 -11.98 7.18
N LYS A 218 19.06 -13.16 6.74
CA LYS A 218 18.45 -14.43 7.15
C LYS A 218 18.53 -14.61 8.67
N THR A 219 17.44 -15.02 9.30
CA THR A 219 17.36 -15.30 10.74
C THR A 219 16.60 -16.62 10.99
N GLU A 220 16.65 -17.09 12.23
CA GLU A 220 16.01 -18.34 12.63
C GLU A 220 14.51 -18.16 12.84
N LEU A 221 13.73 -19.21 12.58
CA LEU A 221 12.31 -19.27 12.89
C LEU A 221 12.12 -19.46 14.41
N ASN A 222 11.25 -18.64 14.99
CA ASN A 222 10.87 -18.73 16.40
C ASN A 222 9.40 -19.15 16.52
N LEU A 223 9.15 -20.44 16.73
CA LEU A 223 7.79 -21.00 16.82
C LEU A 223 6.99 -20.55 18.05
N GLU A 224 7.62 -19.89 19.03
CA GLU A 224 6.90 -19.33 20.19
C GLU A 224 6.18 -18.02 19.85
N LYS A 225 6.73 -17.25 18.91
CA LYS A 225 6.24 -15.92 18.54
C LYS A 225 5.78 -15.81 17.09
N ASP A 226 6.40 -16.56 16.20
CA ASP A 226 6.07 -16.56 14.78
C ASP A 226 4.85 -17.44 14.52
N ARG A 227 4.00 -17.00 13.61
CA ARG A 227 2.83 -17.71 13.12
C ARG A 227 2.98 -18.01 11.64
N PRO A 228 3.70 -19.09 11.28
CA PRO A 228 3.87 -19.51 9.88
C PRO A 228 2.55 -19.73 9.14
N ASP A 229 1.50 -20.16 9.85
CA ASP A 229 0.16 -20.36 9.32
C ASP A 229 -0.50 -19.06 8.84
N LEU A 230 -0.18 -17.94 9.50
CA LEU A 230 -0.59 -16.59 9.10
C LEU A 230 0.48 -15.87 8.26
N GLN A 231 1.66 -16.48 8.08
CA GLN A 231 2.85 -15.87 7.48
C GLN A 231 3.28 -14.56 8.17
N LEU A 232 3.14 -14.49 9.50
CA LEU A 232 3.52 -13.33 10.31
C LEU A 232 4.59 -13.74 11.33
N CYS A 233 5.71 -13.04 11.36
CA CYS A 233 6.69 -13.19 12.43
C CYS A 233 6.32 -12.28 13.60
N ASP A 234 6.79 -12.62 14.80
CA ASP A 234 6.56 -11.87 16.04
C ASP A 234 5.09 -11.44 16.20
N TYR A 235 4.18 -12.40 16.00
CA TYR A 235 2.75 -12.15 15.87
C TYR A 235 2.17 -11.53 17.15
N ILE A 236 1.59 -10.36 17.00
CA ILE A 236 0.82 -9.67 18.04
C ILE A 236 -0.61 -10.18 17.93
N SER A 237 -1.02 -10.97 18.92
CA SER A 237 -2.42 -11.40 19.01
C SER A 237 -3.31 -10.20 19.31
N PRO A 238 -4.50 -10.08 18.71
CA PRO A 238 -5.47 -9.08 19.10
C PRO A 238 -5.77 -9.31 20.58
N THR A 239 -5.41 -8.36 21.44
CA THR A 239 -5.74 -8.45 22.85
C THR A 239 -7.26 -8.51 22.95
N THR A 240 -7.80 -9.70 23.22
CA THR A 240 -9.19 -9.82 23.67
C THR A 240 -9.24 -8.99 24.95
N PRO A 241 -10.20 -8.06 25.14
CA PRO A 241 -10.27 -7.31 26.38
C PRO A 241 -10.44 -8.31 27.52
N THR A 242 -9.35 -8.55 28.24
CA THR A 242 -9.37 -9.36 29.46
C THR A 242 -10.26 -8.59 30.42
N ILE A 243 -11.46 -9.13 30.67
CA ILE A 243 -12.31 -8.67 31.76
C ILE A 243 -11.41 -8.59 33.00
N PRO A 244 -11.24 -7.41 33.63
CA PRO A 244 -10.37 -7.31 34.79
C PRO A 244 -10.95 -8.18 35.90
N SER A 245 -10.26 -9.28 36.19
CA SER A 245 -10.44 -10.01 37.44
C SER A 245 -10.10 -9.03 38.55
N THR A 246 -11.08 -8.81 39.43
CA THR A 246 -11.01 -7.97 40.63
C THR A 246 -9.66 -8.10 41.38
N PRO A 247 -9.08 -7.00 41.86
CA PRO A 247 -7.75 -7.00 42.47
C PRO A 247 -7.79 -7.60 43.88
N THR A 248 -6.81 -8.45 44.19
CA THR A 248 -6.51 -8.82 45.57
C THR A 248 -5.47 -7.83 46.10
N GLU A 249 -5.80 -7.18 47.21
CA GLU A 249 -4.98 -6.20 47.92
C GLU A 249 -3.59 -6.75 48.32
N ASN A 250 -2.53 -5.97 48.09
CA ASN A 250 -1.74 -5.43 49.20
C ASN A 250 -0.75 -4.33 48.74
N PRO A 251 -0.44 -3.35 49.62
CA PRO A 251 0.25 -2.11 49.27
C PRO A 251 1.76 -2.16 49.56
N ASP A 252 2.58 -1.48 48.74
CA ASP A 252 3.43 -0.36 49.19
C ASP A 252 4.42 0.10 48.09
N LYS A 253 4.38 1.43 47.84
CA LYS A 253 5.45 2.42 47.56
C LYS A 253 6.63 2.00 46.64
N ASP A 254 7.06 2.81 45.67
CA ASP A 254 7.37 4.25 45.81
C ASP A 254 7.45 4.95 44.44
N ASN A 255 7.34 6.28 44.50
CA ASN A 255 7.18 7.28 43.44
C ASN A 255 8.36 7.40 42.45
N THR A 256 8.10 7.85 41.21
CA THR A 256 8.69 9.13 40.68
C THR A 256 7.92 9.69 39.45
N SER A 257 7.25 10.83 39.65
CA SER A 257 6.98 12.02 38.79
C SER A 257 6.61 11.94 37.29
N SER A 258 5.32 12.17 37.02
CA SER A 258 4.66 13.25 36.20
C SER A 258 5.53 14.19 35.34
N GLU A 259 5.15 14.63 34.14
CA GLU A 259 3.91 15.33 33.70
C GLU A 259 3.63 15.18 32.17
N PRO A 260 2.60 15.80 31.56
CA PRO A 260 1.15 15.72 31.79
C PRO A 260 0.42 15.17 30.54
N ASP A 261 -0.48 14.21 30.72
CA ASP A 261 -1.19 13.56 29.60
C ASP A 261 -2.43 14.37 29.19
N ASP A 262 -2.48 14.73 27.91
CA ASP A 262 -3.57 15.47 27.29
C ASP A 262 -4.74 14.52 27.01
N SER A 263 -5.64 14.41 27.99
CA SER A 263 -7.05 14.04 27.84
C SER A 263 -7.45 13.08 26.70
N ASN A 264 -6.89 11.88 26.63
CA ASN A 264 -7.26 10.89 25.61
C ASN A 264 -8.70 10.34 25.81
N ILE A 265 -9.65 10.87 25.04
CA ILE A 265 -10.98 10.29 24.84
C ILE A 265 -10.87 9.16 23.82
N ILE A 266 -11.26 7.95 24.20
CA ILE A 266 -11.29 6.76 23.33
C ILE A 266 -12.74 6.48 22.97
N ALA A 267 -13.03 6.29 21.68
CA ALA A 267 -14.34 5.84 21.20
C ALA A 267 -14.27 4.37 20.79
N THR A 268 -15.31 3.57 21.08
CA THR A 268 -15.39 2.16 20.68
C THR A 268 -16.72 1.90 19.99
N ILE A 269 -16.66 1.36 18.76
CA ILE A 269 -17.84 0.93 17.99
C ILE A 269 -18.11 -0.54 18.29
N SER A 270 -19.33 -0.87 18.70
CA SER A 270 -19.80 -2.22 18.98
C SER A 270 -20.89 -2.62 17.98
N GLY A 271 -20.79 -3.79 17.37
CA GLY A 271 -21.76 -4.28 16.38
C GLY A 271 -21.20 -5.27 15.36
N GLY A 272 -19.91 -5.61 15.44
CA GLY A 272 -19.24 -6.57 14.56
C GLY A 272 -18.96 -6.01 13.16
N ASN A 273 -18.24 -6.80 12.36
CA ASN A 273 -17.67 -6.38 11.07
C ASN A 273 -18.44 -6.89 9.84
N THR A 274 -19.63 -7.48 10.02
CA THR A 274 -20.44 -8.02 8.92
C THR A 274 -21.91 -7.64 9.05
N ILE A 275 -22.60 -7.40 7.95
CA ILE A 275 -24.06 -7.26 7.90
C ILE A 275 -24.62 -8.22 6.85
N ARG A 276 -25.72 -8.90 7.16
CA ARG A 276 -26.39 -9.76 6.18
C ARG A 276 -27.35 -8.93 5.34
N CYS A 277 -27.31 -9.11 4.03
CA CYS A 277 -28.25 -8.46 3.11
C CYS A 277 -29.70 -8.77 3.54
N ASN A 278 -30.60 -7.81 3.34
CA ASN A 278 -31.99 -7.81 3.78
C ASN A 278 -32.24 -7.89 5.30
N ARG A 279 -31.20 -7.91 6.15
CA ARG A 279 -31.35 -7.85 7.62
C ARG A 279 -30.93 -6.48 8.16
N LYS A 280 -31.73 -5.97 9.09
CA LYS A 280 -31.38 -4.78 9.87
C LYS A 280 -30.29 -5.16 10.87
N LYS A 281 -29.24 -4.34 10.95
CA LYS A 281 -28.21 -4.46 11.99
C LYS A 281 -27.96 -3.10 12.62
N THR A 282 -27.67 -3.13 13.92
CA THR A 282 -27.44 -1.93 14.73
C THR A 282 -26.02 -1.97 15.29
N TRP A 283 -25.32 -0.84 15.19
CA TRP A 283 -24.06 -0.59 15.88
C TRP A 283 -24.28 0.47 16.94
N SER A 284 -23.51 0.40 18.02
CA SER A 284 -23.51 1.37 19.12
C SER A 284 -22.10 1.92 19.34
N VAL A 285 -21.98 3.16 19.81
CA VAL A 285 -20.71 3.75 20.24
C VAL A 285 -20.69 4.00 21.74
N SER A 286 -19.53 3.76 22.36
CA SER A 286 -19.24 4.12 23.75
C SER A 286 -17.93 4.89 23.85
N PHE A 287 -17.84 5.83 24.79
CA PHE A 287 -16.66 6.66 25.00
C PHE A 287 -16.08 6.46 26.39
N THR A 288 -14.75 6.42 26.49
CA THR A 288 -14.03 6.33 27.76
C THR A 288 -12.93 7.40 27.80
N LYS A 289 -12.79 8.09 28.93
CA LYS A 289 -11.70 9.04 29.21
C LYS A 289 -10.99 8.59 30.48
N ASN A 290 -9.68 8.41 30.43
CA ASN A 290 -8.90 7.88 31.56
C ASN A 290 -9.48 6.56 32.13
N ASN A 291 -9.95 5.67 31.25
CA ASN A 291 -10.63 4.41 31.59
C ASN A 291 -11.99 4.53 32.31
N GLU A 292 -12.57 5.72 32.43
CA GLU A 292 -13.94 5.90 32.93
C GLU A 292 -14.92 6.16 31.77
N PRO A 293 -16.13 5.56 31.79
CA PRO A 293 -17.14 5.80 30.77
C PRO A 293 -17.65 7.24 30.84
N ILE A 294 -17.62 7.93 29.70
CA ILE A 294 -18.11 9.30 29.58
C ILE A 294 -19.20 9.41 28.51
N THR A 295 -20.01 10.45 28.61
CA THR A 295 -20.92 10.89 27.53
C THR A 295 -20.32 12.13 26.90
N THR A 296 -20.27 12.17 25.56
CA THR A 296 -19.67 13.26 24.82
C THR A 296 -20.39 13.42 23.48
N ASP A 297 -20.28 14.60 22.86
CA ASP A 297 -20.89 14.87 21.56
C ASP A 297 -20.07 14.21 20.45
N PHE A 298 -20.76 13.59 19.49
CA PHE A 298 -20.14 12.89 18.37
C PHE A 298 -21.07 12.84 17.15
N GLU A 299 -20.50 12.48 16.01
CA GLU A 299 -21.20 12.33 14.73
C GLU A 299 -20.84 10.99 14.07
N TRP A 300 -21.84 10.24 13.60
CA TRP A 300 -21.64 9.07 12.74
C TRP A 300 -21.46 9.51 11.29
N LYS A 301 -20.37 9.09 10.65
CA LYS A 301 -20.15 9.23 9.20
C LYS A 301 -19.95 7.86 8.58
N ILE A 302 -20.58 7.62 7.43
CA ILE A 302 -20.41 6.40 6.64
C ILE A 302 -19.56 6.75 5.41
N LYS A 303 -18.42 6.08 5.23
CA LYS A 303 -17.62 6.17 4.01
C LYS A 303 -17.90 4.94 3.15
N SER A 304 -18.48 5.16 1.97
CA SER A 304 -18.84 4.11 1.01
C SER A 304 -18.88 4.68 -0.41
N ASN A 305 -18.61 3.82 -1.39
CA ASN A 305 -18.80 4.05 -2.83
C ASN A 305 -20.27 3.91 -3.28
N PHE A 306 -21.17 3.46 -2.40
CA PHE A 306 -22.61 3.33 -2.66
C PHE A 306 -23.44 3.98 -1.55
N LYS A 307 -24.74 4.10 -1.79
CA LYS A 307 -25.67 4.68 -0.81
C LYS A 307 -25.99 3.64 0.26
N VAL A 308 -25.65 3.95 1.51
CA VAL A 308 -25.96 3.12 2.68
C VAL A 308 -27.13 3.75 3.45
N PRO A 309 -28.35 3.17 3.39
CA PRO A 309 -29.47 3.67 4.17
C PRO A 309 -29.24 3.46 5.68
N SER A 310 -29.24 4.54 6.45
CA SER A 310 -29.03 4.51 7.90
C SER A 310 -30.08 5.31 8.66
N VAL A 311 -30.35 4.86 9.89
CA VAL A 311 -31.21 5.54 10.87
C VAL A 311 -30.39 5.74 12.14
N LEU A 312 -30.29 7.00 12.60
CA LEU A 312 -29.55 7.37 13.80
C LEU A 312 -30.50 7.44 14.99
N ASN A 313 -30.16 6.74 16.07
CA ASN A 313 -30.87 6.77 17.34
C ASN A 313 -29.86 6.94 18.48
N GLU A 314 -29.70 8.17 18.99
CA GLU A 314 -28.75 8.53 20.06
C GLU A 314 -27.34 7.97 19.79
N ASN A 315 -26.92 6.98 20.58
CA ASN A 315 -25.60 6.34 20.51
C ASN A 315 -25.51 5.21 19.48
N THR A 316 -26.55 5.02 18.67
CA THR A 316 -26.64 3.88 17.75
C THR A 316 -26.93 4.29 16.32
N ILE A 317 -26.39 3.51 15.38
CA ILE A 317 -26.69 3.60 13.96
C ILE A 317 -27.26 2.26 13.50
N GLN A 318 -28.44 2.30 12.88
CA GLN A 318 -29.10 1.14 12.33
C GLN A 318 -29.07 1.19 10.81
N ILE A 319 -28.60 0.11 10.18
CA ILE A 319 -28.43 0.02 8.73
C ILE A 319 -29.21 -1.19 8.22
N LYS A 320 -29.83 -1.02 7.05
CA LYS A 320 -30.45 -2.10 6.27
C LYS A 320 -30.07 -1.92 4.82
N ILE A 321 -29.48 -2.95 4.23
CA ILE A 321 -29.10 -2.99 2.82
C ILE A 321 -29.98 -4.03 2.15
N GLU A 322 -30.71 -3.61 1.11
CA GLU A 322 -31.68 -4.45 0.38
C GLU A 322 -31.20 -4.81 -1.02
N ASP A 323 -30.13 -4.16 -1.50
CA ASP A 323 -29.56 -4.43 -2.83
C ASP A 323 -28.60 -5.62 -2.76
N GLU A 324 -29.01 -6.75 -3.36
CA GLU A 324 -28.23 -7.98 -3.41
C GLU A 324 -26.96 -7.87 -4.26
N ASN A 325 -26.87 -6.88 -5.17
CA ASN A 325 -25.66 -6.65 -5.96
C ASN A 325 -24.49 -6.14 -5.12
N LEU A 326 -24.76 -5.69 -3.89
CA LEU A 326 -23.75 -5.19 -2.96
C LEU A 326 -23.17 -6.30 -2.05
N ILE A 327 -23.57 -7.57 -2.24
CA ILE A 327 -22.98 -8.68 -1.48
C ILE A 327 -21.50 -8.84 -1.86
N GLY A 328 -20.62 -8.83 -0.86
CA GLY A 328 -19.17 -8.84 -1.00
C GLY A 328 -18.53 -7.44 -1.01
N GLU A 329 -19.33 -6.37 -1.08
CA GLU A 329 -18.84 -5.00 -0.93
C GLU A 329 -18.67 -4.63 0.55
N THR A 330 -17.84 -3.62 0.82
CA THR A 330 -17.54 -3.13 2.16
C THR A 330 -17.83 -1.64 2.31
N PHE A 331 -18.16 -1.21 3.53
CA PHE A 331 -18.26 0.20 3.90
C PHE A 331 -17.67 0.44 5.28
N ILE A 332 -17.29 1.69 5.57
CA ILE A 332 -16.62 2.05 6.82
C ILE A 332 -17.54 2.94 7.64
N LEU A 333 -17.78 2.55 8.89
CA LEU A 333 -18.41 3.40 9.89
C LEU A 333 -17.33 4.21 10.61
N CYS A 334 -17.53 5.52 10.76
CA CYS A 334 -16.62 6.41 11.44
C CYS A 334 -17.35 7.20 12.52
N ILE A 335 -16.69 7.36 13.67
CA ILE A 335 -17.10 8.28 14.73
C ILE A 335 -16.20 9.50 14.68
N TYR A 336 -16.81 10.67 14.55
CA TYR A 336 -16.15 11.95 14.60
C TYR A 336 -16.54 12.71 15.85
N GLN A 337 -15.58 13.39 16.46
CA GLN A 337 -15.83 14.43 17.43
C GLN A 337 -15.19 15.71 16.93
N SER A 338 -16.02 16.74 16.73
CA SER A 338 -15.65 17.92 15.95
C SER A 338 -15.09 17.46 14.58
N ASP A 339 -13.77 17.56 14.37
CA ASP A 339 -13.11 17.17 13.12
C ASP A 339 -12.13 15.98 13.28
N LYS A 340 -11.97 15.45 14.50
CA LYS A 340 -11.10 14.29 14.76
C LYS A 340 -11.88 13.00 14.63
N CYS A 341 -11.39 12.07 13.81
CA CYS A 341 -11.92 10.72 13.77
C CYS A 341 -11.43 9.94 15.00
N LEU A 342 -12.35 9.49 15.85
CA LEU A 342 -12.03 8.81 17.10
C LEU A 342 -12.07 7.28 16.97
N ALA A 343 -12.90 6.74 16.08
CA ALA A 343 -12.99 5.30 15.83
C ALA A 343 -13.50 5.03 14.43
N THR A 344 -13.03 3.92 13.84
CA THR A 344 -13.52 3.39 12.57
C THR A 344 -13.85 1.90 12.70
N GLN A 345 -14.81 1.43 11.90
CA GLN A 345 -15.19 0.03 11.83
C GLN A 345 -15.53 -0.34 10.38
N ASP A 346 -14.76 -1.26 9.82
CA ASP A 346 -15.06 -1.85 8.51
C ASP A 346 -16.20 -2.86 8.63
N VAL A 347 -17.15 -2.79 7.71
CA VAL A 347 -18.32 -3.66 7.65
C VAL A 347 -18.47 -4.25 6.25
N GLU A 348 -18.47 -5.58 6.18
CA GLU A 348 -18.68 -6.37 4.96
C GLU A 348 -20.16 -6.78 4.82
N ILE A 349 -20.68 -6.69 3.59
CA ILE A 349 -22.03 -7.13 3.26
C ILE A 349 -21.98 -8.61 2.86
N THR A 350 -22.72 -9.44 3.59
CA THR A 350 -22.74 -10.88 3.45
C THR A 350 -24.11 -11.37 2.98
N ASP A 351 -24.13 -12.54 2.35
CA ASP A 351 -25.36 -13.18 1.87
C ASP A 351 -26.33 -13.50 3.04
N SER A 352 -27.62 -13.60 2.72
CA SER A 352 -28.72 -13.73 3.67
C SER A 352 -28.89 -15.13 4.29
N PHE A 353 -28.08 -16.12 3.92
CA PHE A 353 -28.20 -17.50 4.43
C PHE A 353 -27.82 -17.65 5.92
#